data_AF-X0WKW5-F1
#
_entry.id   AF-X0WKW5-F1
#
_cell.length_a   1.000
_cell.length_b   1.000
_cell.length_c   1.000
_cell.angle_alpha   90.00
_cell.angle_beta   90.00
_cell.angle_gamma   90.00
#
_symmetry.space_group_name_H-M   'P 1'
#
loop_
_entity.id
_entity.type
_entity.pdbx_description
1 polymer ?
#
loop_
_entity_poly.entity_id
_entity_poly.type
_entity_poly.pdbx_seq_one_letter_code
_entity_poly.pdbx_strand_id
1 'polypeptide(L)'
;FSVRGFYLEGQILPARELAALATMPPREVFLAQVAGKLQSPLANLAALLEAPLVTFLGLMQATQQELVGLLETRARQMETA
;
A
#
# COMPACT_ATOMS: atom_id res chain seq x y z
N PHE A 1 -18.59 -44.62 10.78
CA PHE A 1 -17.96 -43.91 11.91
C PHE A 1 -18.09 -42.40 11.69
N SER A 2 -18.57 -41.63 12.69
CA SER A 2 -18.64 -40.17 12.63
C SER A 2 -17.73 -39.55 13.70
N VAL A 3 -16.89 -38.59 13.29
CA VAL A 3 -16.04 -37.84 14.21
C VAL A 3 -16.90 -36.78 14.89
N ARG A 4 -16.93 -36.77 16.23
CA ARG A 4 -17.76 -35.85 17.03
C ARG A 4 -17.02 -34.58 17.48
N GLY A 5 -15.69 -34.63 17.53
CA GLY A 5 -14.81 -33.52 17.91
C GLY A 5 -13.35 -33.96 17.87
N PHE A 6 -12.44 -33.01 18.08
CA PHE A 6 -11.00 -33.22 18.11
C PHE A 6 -10.34 -32.38 19.22
N TYR A 7 -9.20 -32.84 19.74
CA TYR A 7 -8.45 -32.13 20.79
C TYR A 7 -7.23 -31.46 20.17
N LEU A 8 -7.10 -30.15 20.37
CA LEU A 8 -5.99 -29.35 19.86
C LEU A 8 -5.61 -28.30 20.91
N GLU A 9 -4.32 -28.17 21.21
CA GLU A 9 -3.77 -27.11 22.09
C GLU A 9 -4.53 -26.91 23.42
N GLY A 10 -4.96 -27.99 24.07
CA GLY A 10 -5.67 -27.91 25.36
C GLY A 10 -7.19 -27.74 25.26
N GLN A 11 -7.74 -27.64 24.05
CA GLN A 11 -9.16 -27.39 23.82
C GLN A 11 -9.82 -28.53 23.03
N ILE A 12 -11.08 -28.85 23.39
CA ILE A 12 -11.93 -29.76 22.62
C ILE A 12 -12.72 -28.92 21.63
N LEU A 13 -12.40 -29.08 20.35
CA LEU A 13 -13.04 -28.40 19.24
C LEU A 13 -14.08 -29.31 18.57
N PRO A 14 -15.22 -28.75 18.13
CA PRO A 14 -16.28 -29.53 17.50
C PRO A 14 -15.89 -29.94 16.07
N ALA A 15 -16.36 -31.10 15.62
CA ALA A 15 -15.94 -31.69 14.33
C ALA A 15 -16.15 -30.80 13.10
N ARG A 16 -17.07 -29.82 13.17
CA ARG A 16 -17.29 -28.83 12.08
C ARG A 16 -16.05 -27.98 11.78
N GLU A 17 -15.18 -27.77 12.77
CA GLU A 17 -13.96 -26.95 12.66
C GLU A 17 -12.75 -27.77 12.20
N LEU A 18 -12.87 -29.11 12.18
CA LEU A 18 -11.78 -30.02 11.80
C LEU A 18 -11.38 -29.84 10.33
N ALA A 19 -12.36 -29.60 9.46
CA ALA A 19 -12.11 -29.44 8.02
C ALA A 19 -11.19 -28.24 7.73
N ALA A 20 -11.44 -27.10 8.38
CA ALA A 20 -10.63 -25.90 8.20
C ALA A 20 -9.18 -26.10 8.68
N LEU A 21 -9.01 -26.80 9.81
CA LEU A 21 -7.68 -27.13 10.33
C LEU A 21 -6.96 -28.16 9.44
N ALA A 22 -7.68 -29.17 8.95
CA ALA A 22 -7.13 -30.20 8.07
C ALA A 22 -6.65 -29.62 6.72
N THR A 23 -7.26 -28.52 6.26
CA THR A 23 -6.83 -27.80 5.05
C THR A 23 -5.79 -26.72 5.29
N MET A 24 -5.34 -26.52 6.53
CA MET A 24 -4.37 -25.47 6.86
C MET A 24 -3.05 -25.71 6.12
N PRO A 25 -2.50 -24.69 5.43
CA PRO A 25 -1.20 -24.83 4.78
C PRO A 25 -0.08 -24.98 5.82
N PRO A 26 1.11 -25.50 5.42
CA PRO A 26 2.27 -25.55 6.30
C PRO A 26 2.59 -24.19 6.94
N ARG A 27 3.13 -24.18 8.16
CA ARG A 27 3.40 -22.97 8.95
C ARG A 27 4.16 -21.89 8.17
N GLU A 28 5.20 -22.28 7.45
CA GLU A 28 6.03 -21.38 6.64
C GLU A 28 5.23 -20.69 5.53
N VAL A 29 4.34 -21.45 4.88
CA VAL A 29 3.45 -20.95 3.82
C VAL A 29 2.43 -19.98 4.41
N PHE A 30 1.84 -20.30 5.57
CA PHE A 30 0.91 -19.40 6.23
C PHE A 30 1.57 -18.08 6.67
N LEU A 31 2.78 -18.15 7.24
CA LEU A 31 3.56 -16.97 7.59
C LEU A 31 3.91 -16.12 6.36
N ALA A 32 4.28 -16.76 5.25
CA ALA A 32 4.51 -16.06 3.98
C ALA A 32 3.24 -15.38 3.46
N GLN A 33 2.06 -16.02 3.58
CA GLN A 33 0.79 -15.40 3.21
C GLN A 33 0.47 -14.18 4.09
N VAL A 34 0.71 -14.25 5.40
CA VAL A 34 0.52 -13.11 6.31
C VAL A 34 1.48 -11.98 5.94
N ALA A 35 2.77 -12.28 5.76
CA ALA A 35 3.77 -11.30 5.34
C ALA A 35 3.42 -10.66 3.99
N GLY A 36 2.96 -11.46 3.02
CA GLY A 36 2.49 -10.98 1.72
C GLY A 36 1.28 -10.05 1.84
N LYS A 37 0.32 -10.39 2.69
CA LYS A 37 -0.86 -9.54 2.95
C LYS A 37 -0.50 -8.19 3.58
N LEU A 38 0.59 -8.12 4.35
CA LEU A 38 1.08 -6.86 4.92
C LEU A 38 1.77 -5.94 3.91
N GLN A 39 2.20 -6.46 2.75
CA GLN A 39 2.89 -5.63 1.74
C GLN A 39 2.01 -4.49 1.22
N SER A 40 0.73 -4.77 0.93
CA SER A 40 -0.22 -3.78 0.42
C SER A 40 -0.42 -2.57 1.37
N PRO A 41 -0.80 -2.76 2.65
CA PRO A 41 -0.97 -1.62 3.56
C PRO A 41 0.33 -0.87 3.83
N LEU A 42 1.49 -1.55 3.84
CA LEU A 42 2.79 -0.89 4.01
C LEU A 42 3.18 -0.04 2.80
N ALA A 43 2.98 -0.55 1.59
CA ALA A 43 3.22 0.20 0.36
C ALA A 43 2.28 1.42 0.26
N ASN A 44 1.01 1.26 0.62
CA ASN A 44 0.06 2.37 0.65
C ASN A 44 0.45 3.44 1.68
N LEU A 45 0.89 3.03 2.87
CA LEU A 45 1.38 3.97 3.88
C LEU A 45 2.59 4.76 3.37
N ALA A 46 3.56 4.09 2.75
CA ALA A 46 4.73 4.75 2.16
C ALA A 46 4.32 5.77 1.09
N ALA A 47 3.43 5.39 0.18
CA ALA A 47 2.92 6.29 -0.86
C ALA A 47 2.19 7.51 -0.28
N LEU A 48 1.40 7.34 0.79
CA LEU A 48 0.73 8.45 1.46
C LEU A 48 1.70 9.42 2.13
N LEU A 49 2.81 8.91 2.69
CA LEU A 49 3.86 9.75 3.27
C LEU A 49 4.68 10.47 2.19
N GLU A 50 4.86 9.86 1.02
CA GLU A 50 5.60 10.42 -0.11
C GLU A 50 4.80 11.47 -0.89
N ALA A 51 3.47 11.28 -1.00
CA ALA A 51 2.56 12.14 -1.77
C ALA A 51 2.78 13.66 -1.56
N PRO A 52 2.81 14.21 -0.32
CA PRO A 52 3.00 15.64 -0.12
C PRO A 52 4.36 16.16 -0.63
N LEU A 53 5.42 15.33 -0.58
CA LEU A 53 6.74 15.70 -1.08
C LEU A 53 6.72 15.85 -2.60
N VAL A 54 6.11 14.90 -3.30
CA VAL A 54 5.93 14.94 -4.76
C VAL A 54 5.10 16.16 -5.17
N THR A 55 3.98 16.39 -4.47
CA THR A 55 3.15 17.58 -4.73
C THR A 55 3.93 18.87 -4.52
N PHE A 56 4.68 18.99 -3.42
CA PHE A 56 5.47 20.17 -3.13
C PHE A 56 6.53 20.46 -4.19
N LEU A 57 7.30 19.44 -4.60
CA LEU A 57 8.28 19.55 -5.68
C LEU A 57 7.64 19.97 -7.00
N GLY A 58 6.48 19.40 -7.33
CA GLY A 58 5.70 19.76 -8.52
C GLY A 58 5.28 21.22 -8.50
N LEU A 59 4.82 21.74 -7.35
CA LEU A 59 4.47 23.16 -7.21
C LEU A 59 5.70 24.08 -7.35
N MET A 60 6.85 23.70 -6.79
CA MET A 60 8.08 24.47 -6.96
C MET A 60 8.52 24.56 -8.43
N GLN A 61 8.42 23.46 -9.17
CA GLN A 61 8.73 23.46 -10.61
C GLN A 61 7.72 24.28 -11.42
N ALA A 62 6.42 24.16 -11.11
CA ALA A 62 5.38 24.93 -11.78
C ALA A 62 5.58 26.45 -11.59
N THR A 63 5.86 26.89 -10.36
CA THR A 63 6.13 28.31 -10.06
C THR A 63 7.39 28.82 -10.76
N GLN A 64 8.46 28.02 -10.82
CA GLN A 64 9.67 28.37 -11.57
C GLN A 64 9.38 28.55 -13.07
N GLN A 65 8.62 27.63 -13.68
CA GLN A 65 8.26 27.70 -15.10
C GLN A 65 7.38 28.90 -15.43
N GLU A 66 6.40 29.20 -14.57
CA GLU A 66 5.52 30.36 -14.73
C GLU A 66 6.32 31.67 -14.71
N LEU A 67 7.25 31.82 -13.76
CA LEU A 67 8.11 33.00 -13.67
C LEU A 67 8.95 33.21 -14.95
N VAL A 68 9.55 32.14 -15.48
CA VAL A 68 10.32 32.21 -16.74
C VAL A 68 9.41 32.63 -17.89
N GLY A 69 8.23 32.01 -18.02
CA GLY A 69 7.27 32.34 -19.07
C GLY A 69 6.82 33.81 -19.01
N LEU A 70 6.54 34.33 -17.81
CA LEU A 70 6.16 35.73 -17.62
C LEU A 70 7.26 36.70 -18.06
N LEU A 71 8.52 36.39 -17.75
CA LEU A 71 9.67 37.21 -18.18
C LEU A 71 9.81 37.23 -19.70
N GLU A 72 9.66 36.09 -20.36
CA GLU A 72 9.68 36.00 -21.82
C GLU A 72 8.52 36.76 -22.47
N THR A 73 7.34 36.72 -21.86
CA THR A 73 6.18 37.50 -22.33
C THR A 73 6.45 39.00 -22.20
N ARG A 74 7.00 39.45 -21.07
CA ARG A 74 7.33 40.87 -20.86
C ARG A 74 8.44 41.35 -21.79
N ALA A 75 9.48 40.55 -22.01
CA ALA A 75 10.55 40.88 -22.96
C ALA A 75 10.00 41.12 -24.37
N ARG A 76 9.14 40.23 -24.86
CA ARG A 76 8.48 40.37 -26.17
C ARG A 76 7.64 41.64 -26.28
N GLN A 77 6.92 42.02 -25.22
CA GLN A 77 6.11 43.25 -25.22
C GLN A 77 6.96 44.52 -25.36
N MET A 78 8.17 44.53 -24.78
CA MET A 78 9.08 45.67 -24.87
C MET A 78 9.76 45.77 -26.25
N GLU A 79 9.99 44.66 -26.94
CA GLU A 79 10.53 44.68 -28.31
C GLU A 79 9.51 45.20 -29.34
N THR A 80 8.22 45.08 -29.03
CA THR A 80 7.13 45.54 -29.91
C THR A 80 6.67 46.99 -29.67
N ALA A 81 7.22 47.66 -28.65
CA ALA A 81 6.84 49.02 -28.24
C ALA A 81 7.89 50.06 -28.66
#